data_AF-A0A1F9LXL3-F1
#
_entry.id   AF-A0A1F9LXL3-F1
#
_cell.length_a   1.000
_cell.length_b   1.000
_cell.length_c   1.000
_cell.angle_alpha   90.00
_cell.angle_beta   90.00
_cell.angle_gamma   90.00
#
_symmetry.space_group_name_H-M   'P 1'
#
loop_
_entity.id
_entity.type
_entity.pdbx_description
1 polymer ?
#
loop_
_entity_poly.entity_id
_entity_poly.type
_entity_poly.pdbx_seq_one_letter_code
_entity_poly.pdbx_strand_id
1 'polypeptide(L)' 'MQRTVKVFVIPPGRSPGGPPEPARQMVVEAKSVDALRDAARAKLEGEGYRVRSLSCGPKGLVVYVEAAQ' A
#
# COMPACT_ATOMS: atom_id res chain seq x y z
N MET A 1 12.74 -10.16 -6.92
CA MET A 1 12.27 -9.02 -7.75
C MET A 1 11.79 -7.92 -6.84
N GLN A 2 12.16 -6.67 -7.14
CA GLN A 2 11.90 -5.52 -6.27
C GLN A 2 10.92 -4.55 -6.95
N ARG A 3 9.91 -4.05 -6.22
CA ARG A 3 8.96 -3.05 -6.73
C ARG A 3 8.64 -1.98 -5.70
N THR A 4 8.45 -0.76 -6.18
CA THR A 4 7.94 0.36 -5.39
C THR A 4 6.44 0.20 -5.16
N VAL A 5 6.02 0.43 -3.93
CA VAL A 5 4.63 0.53 -3.48
C VAL A 5 4.36 1.98 -3.10
N LYS A 6 3.32 2.58 -3.68
CA LYS A 6 2.80 3.88 -3.29
C LYS A 6 1.66 3.68 -2.30
N VAL A 7 1.82 4.20 -1.09
CA VAL A 7 0.91 4.02 0.04
C VAL A 7 0.12 5.31 0.26
N PHE A 8 -1.21 5.21 0.20
CA PHE A 8 -2.14 6.28 0.53
C PHE A 8 -2.89 5.90 1.80
N VAL A 9 -2.69 6.67 2.87
CA VAL A 9 -3.38 6.46 4.14
C VAL A 9 -4.69 7.23 4.14
N ILE A 10 -5.79 6.52 4.40
CA ILE A 10 -7.13 7.05 4.58
C ILE A 10 -7.30 7.32 6.10
N PRO A 11 -7.38 8.60 6.52
CA PRO A 11 -7.56 8.91 7.93
C PRO A 11 -8.97 8.53 8.40
N PRO A 12 -9.13 8.14 9.68
CA PRO A 12 -10.44 7.80 10.23
C PRO A 12 -11.40 8.98 10.16
N GLY A 13 -12.67 8.72 9.83
CA GLY A 13 -13.73 9.74 9.81
C GLY A 13 -13.66 10.73 8.63
N ARG A 14 -12.71 10.60 7.70
CA ARG A 14 -12.63 11.43 6.49
C ARG A 14 -13.09 10.63 5.28
N SER A 15 -14.06 11.15 4.53
CA SER A 15 -14.33 10.66 3.18
C SER A 15 -13.06 10.78 2.33
N PRO A 16 -12.64 9.74 1.58
CA PRO A 16 -11.43 9.79 0.77
C PRO A 16 -11.56 10.86 -0.31
N GLY A 17 -11.12 12.08 0.00
CA GLY A 17 -11.24 13.27 -0.83
C GLY A 17 -9.86 13.70 -1.29
N GLY A 18 -9.45 13.23 -2.47
CA GLY A 18 -8.18 13.55 -3.11
C GLY A 18 -6.94 13.04 -2.35
N PRO A 19 -5.82 12.82 -3.03
CA PRO A 19 -4.62 12.35 -2.36
C PRO A 19 -4.12 13.45 -1.39
N PRO A 20 -3.91 13.14 -0.10
CA PRO A 20 -3.03 13.96 0.72
C PRO A 20 -1.62 13.94 0.10
N GLU A 21 -0.86 15.02 0.30
CA GLU A 21 0.55 15.24 -0.08
C GLU A 21 1.45 13.98 -0.04
N PRO A 22 2.52 13.96 -0.87
CA PRO A 22 2.87 12.83 -1.72
C PRO A 22 2.83 11.47 -1.04
N ALA A 23 2.24 10.49 -1.74
CA ALA A 23 2.14 9.11 -1.27
C ALA A 23 3.47 8.61 -0.70
N ARG A 24 3.41 8.07 0.52
CA ARG A 24 4.55 7.39 1.13
C ARG A 24 4.98 6.28 0.18
N GLN A 25 6.26 6.27 -0.18
CA GLN A 25 6.83 5.24 -1.01
C GLN A 25 7.54 4.23 -0.12
N MET A 26 7.35 2.96 -0.43
CA MET A 26 8.09 1.88 0.19
C MET A 26 8.48 0.86 -0.88
N VAL A 27 9.42 0.00 -0.54
CA VAL A 27 9.87 -1.05 -1.45
C VAL A 27 9.54 -2.41 -0.85
N VAL A 28 9.08 -3.30 -1.72
CA VAL A 28 8.84 -4.71 -1.41
C VAL A 28 9.62 -5.58 -2.37
N GLU A 29 10.11 -6.70 -1.85
CA GLU A 29 10.82 -7.70 -2.63
C GLU A 29 10.09 -9.04 -2.51
N ALA A 30 9.91 -9.71 -3.64
CA ALA A 30 9.29 -11.03 -3.70
C ALA A 30 9.88 -11.88 -4.84
N LYS A 31 9.55 -13.17 -4.86
CA LYS A 31 10.04 -14.10 -5.90
C LYS A 31 9.23 -14.05 -7.20
N SER A 32 7.98 -13.58 -7.16
CA SER A 32 7.06 -13.48 -8.30
C SER A 32 6.20 -12.22 -8.20
N VAL A 33 5.48 -11.88 -9.28
CA VAL A 33 4.53 -10.74 -9.29
C VAL A 33 3.37 -10.98 -8.33
N ASP A 34 2.85 -12.19 -8.28
CA ASP A 34 1.77 -12.55 -7.35
C ASP A 34 2.23 -12.39 -5.89
N ALA A 35 3.44 -12.84 -5.59
CA ALA A 35 4.02 -12.73 -4.26
C ALA A 35 4.33 -11.26 -3.85
N LEU A 36 4.38 -10.30 -4.78
CA LEU A 36 4.55 -8.89 -4.42
C LEU A 36 3.33 -8.32 -3.71
N ARG A 37 2.11 -8.78 -4.07
CA ARG A 37 0.87 -8.29 -3.44
C ARG A 37 0.80 -8.77 -2.01
N ASP A 38 1.14 -10.03 -1.77
CA ASP A 38 1.15 -10.64 -0.43
C ASP A 38 2.25 -10.02 0.43
N ALA A 39 3.45 -9.83 -0.11
CA ALA A 39 4.55 -9.17 0.59
C ALA A 39 4.20 -7.72 0.97
N ALA A 40 3.56 -6.97 0.07
CA ALA A 40 3.11 -5.61 0.37
C ALA A 40 2.01 -5.58 1.43
N ARG A 41 1.03 -6.49 1.35
CA ARG A 41 -0.02 -6.63 2.37
C ARG A 41 0.56 -6.92 3.74
N ALA A 42 1.37 -7.98 3.85
CA ALA A 42 1.97 -8.40 5.12
C ALA A 42 2.82 -7.30 5.75
N LYS A 43 3.58 -6.56 4.95
CA LYS A 43 4.40 -5.45 5.45
C LYS A 43 3.55 -4.29 5.98
N LEU A 44 2.47 -3.94 5.31
CA LEU A 44 1.56 -2.87 5.76
C LEU A 44 0.79 -3.28 7.02
N GLU A 45 0.32 -4.52 7.07
CA GLU A 45 -0.35 -5.07 8.27
C GLU A 45 0.60 -5.10 9.46
N GLY A 46 1.88 -5.48 9.25
CA GLY A 46 2.93 -5.41 10.28
C GLY A 46 3.28 -3.99 10.75
N GLU A 47 2.98 -2.97 9.93
CA GLU A 47 3.12 -1.55 10.29
C GLU A 47 1.86 -0.99 11.00
N GLY A 48 0.84 -1.83 11.26
CA GLY A 48 -0.39 -1.42 11.91
C GLY A 48 -1.40 -0.76 10.96
N TYR A 49 -1.31 -1.03 9.66
CA TYR A 49 -2.30 -0.55 8.69
C TYR A 49 -3.29 -1.65 8.32
N ARG A 50 -4.54 -1.26 8.09
CA ARG A 50 -5.54 -2.14 7.46
C ARG A 50 -5.56 -1.88 5.94
N VAL A 51 -5.28 -2.90 5.14
CA VAL A 51 -5.30 -2.78 3.67
C VAL A 51 -6.74 -2.75 3.15
N ARG A 52 -7.14 -1.64 2.51
CA ARG A 52 -8.47 -1.48 1.91
C ARG A 52 -8.50 -1.86 0.43
N SER A 53 -7.48 -1.45 -0.32
CA SER A 53 -7.35 -1.76 -1.75
C SER A 53 -5.89 -1.81 -2.14
N LEU A 54 -5.51 -2.79 -2.95
CA LEU A 54 -4.15 -2.99 -3.43
C LEU A 54 -4.20 -3.33 -4.92
N SER A 55 -3.53 -2.54 -5.75
CA SER A 55 -3.48 -2.68 -7.20
C SER A 55 -2.04 -2.84 -7.68
N CYS A 56 -1.80 -3.78 -8.59
CA CYS A 56 -0.51 -3.99 -9.23
C CYS A 56 -0.58 -3.46 -10.66
N GLY A 57 0.20 -2.42 -10.96
CA GLY A 57 0.30 -1.82 -12.29
C GLY A 57 1.72 -1.95 -12.89
N PRO A 58 1.91 -1.54 -14.15
CA PRO A 58 3.20 -1.63 -14.84
C PRO A 58 4.32 -0.82 -14.16
N LYS A 59 3.96 0.24 -13.42
CA LYS A 59 4.90 1.12 -12.71
C LYS A 59 5.13 0.72 -11.24
N GLY A 60 4.55 -0.37 -10.75
CA GLY A 60 4.64 -0.81 -9.36
C GLY A 60 3.27 -0.99 -8.72
N LEU A 61 3.25 -1.03 -7.39
CA LEU A 61 2.03 -1.24 -6.61
C LEU A 61 1.47 0.09 -6.11
N VAL A 62 0.15 0.17 -6.04
CA VAL A 62 -0.59 1.26 -5.38
C VAL A 62 -1.48 0.64 -4.33
N VAL A 63 -1.42 1.16 -3.11
CA VAL A 63 -2.21 0.65 -2.00
C VAL A 63 -2.88 1.79 -1.25
N TYR A 64 -4.13 1.56 -0.89
CA TYR A 64 -4.91 2.39 0.01
C TYR A 64 -5.08 1.64 1.32
N VAL A 65 -4.67 2.28 2.41
CA VAL A 65 -4.73 1.70 3.75
C VAL A 65 -5.50 2.60 4.70
N GLU A 66 -6.12 2.03 5.70
CA GLU A 66 -6.67 2.74 6.85
C GLU A 66 -5.66 2.65 7.99
N ALA A 67 -5.46 3.74 8.73
CA ALA A 67 -4.71 3.67 9.99
C ALA A 67 -5.49 2.75 10.95
N ALA A 68 -4.86 1.68 11.47
CA ALA A 68 -5.49 0.95 12.56
C ALA A 68 -5.56 1.91 13.76
N GLN A 69 -6.72 1.94 14.42
CA GLN A 69 -6.93 2.71 15.64
C GLN A 69 -6.10 2.15 16.79
#